data_AF-A0A4Z0EW36-F1
#
_entry.id   AF-A0A4Z0EW36-F1
#
_cell.length_a   1.000
_cell.length_b   1.000
_cell.length_c   1.000
_cell.angle_alpha   90.00
_cell.angle_beta   90.00
_cell.angle_gamma   90.00
#
_symmetry.space_group_name_H-M   'P 1'
#
loop_
_entity.id
_entity.type
_entity.pdbx_description
1 polymer ?
#
loop_
_entity_poly.entity_id
_entity_poly.type
_entity_poly.pdbx_seq_one_letter_code
_entity_poly.pdbx_strand_id
1 'polypeptide(L)'
;MSFPTPPPEAGYPHLQRAVRELPAQEPAAATWAAIADQLAGELAVAQALPQLPTHEPDAATWERVAARLDHLAAPAPVVRPLWRRPWPVRLGLAATVLLLLAVGVGQRWLGGRATAPPLAVAPPVPAAAPVLAALPPPAAPDPLEMEGEAFIDAHCTSLPTVCQSGEFQQLRAQLTVLQQQEQQLRAQTQQRGATPQLVRRQVQVTIRKASVTRELIQLLIS
;
A
#
# COMPACT_ATOMS: atom_id res chain seq x y z
N MET A 1 49.22 18.78 20.12
CA MET A 1 47.88 19.41 20.06
C MET A 1 46.89 18.41 20.61
N SER A 2 46.38 18.65 21.82
CA SER A 2 45.44 17.73 22.48
C SER A 2 44.03 18.27 22.29
N PHE A 3 43.16 17.50 21.64
CA PHE A 3 41.76 17.88 21.47
C PHE A 3 41.03 17.71 22.80
N PRO A 4 40.24 18.71 23.25
CA PRO A 4 39.40 18.55 24.42
C PRO A 4 38.33 17.49 24.13
N THR A 5 38.24 16.47 24.98
CA THR A 5 37.14 15.50 24.92
C THR A 5 35.83 16.21 25.24
N PRO A 6 34.78 16.05 24.42
CA PRO A 6 33.49 16.66 24.68
C PRO A 6 32.93 16.14 26.02
N PRO A 7 32.21 16.98 26.78
CA PRO A 7 31.61 16.55 28.04
C PRO A 7 30.62 15.41 27.78
N PRO A 8 30.48 14.46 28.73
CA PRO A 8 29.52 13.37 28.59
C PRO A 8 28.11 13.96 28.43
N GLU A 9 27.40 13.53 27.38
CA GLU A 9 26.02 13.93 27.15
C GLU A 9 25.17 13.58 28.37
N ALA A 10 24.28 14.48 28.79
CA ALA A 10 23.47 14.32 30.00
C ALA A 10 22.63 13.00 30.01
N GLY A 11 22.38 12.40 28.84
CA GLY A 11 21.66 11.13 28.69
C GLY A 11 22.51 9.87 28.78
N TYR A 12 23.85 9.97 28.79
CA TYR A 12 24.76 8.82 28.79
C TYR A 12 24.51 7.78 29.91
N PRO A 13 24.26 8.16 31.18
CA PRO A 13 23.97 7.17 32.22
C PRO A 13 22.64 6.45 32.03
N HIS A 14 21.64 7.10 31.42
CA HIS A 14 20.34 6.49 31.11
C HIS A 14 20.47 5.49 29.95
N LEU A 15 21.29 5.82 28.94
CA LEU A 15 21.54 4.95 27.81
C LEU A 15 22.34 3.70 28.23
N GLN A 16 23.38 3.86 29.06
CA GLN A 16 24.10 2.71 29.62
C GLN A 16 23.19 1.79 30.44
N ARG A 17 22.25 2.36 31.22
CA ARG A 17 21.27 1.57 31.97
C ARG A 17 20.33 0.83 31.03
N ALA A 18 19.75 1.51 30.05
CA ALA A 18 18.85 0.91 29.08
C ALA A 18 19.53 -0.22 28.30
N VAL A 19 20.77 -0.04 27.86
CA VAL A 19 21.54 -1.08 27.14
C VAL A 19 21.80 -2.31 28.01
N ARG A 20 22.06 -2.13 29.30
CA ARG A 20 22.24 -3.26 30.25
C ARG A 20 20.93 -3.97 30.59
N GLU A 21 19.80 -3.27 30.48
CA GLU A 21 18.46 -3.79 30.75
C GLU A 21 17.79 -4.38 29.51
N LEU A 22 18.42 -4.30 28.33
CA LEU A 22 17.89 -4.95 27.13
C LEU A 22 17.89 -6.47 27.33
N PRO A 23 16.74 -7.14 27.13
CA PRO A 23 16.72 -8.60 27.15
C PRO A 23 17.58 -9.12 26.00
N ALA A 24 18.42 -10.12 26.29
CA ALA A 24 19.12 -10.87 25.27
C ALA A 24 18.11 -11.74 24.49
N GLN A 25 17.40 -11.12 23.55
CA GLN A 25 16.55 -11.85 22.61
C GLN A 25 17.39 -12.22 21.40
N GLU A 26 17.81 -13.48 21.34
CA GLU A 26 18.23 -14.07 20.08
C GLU A 26 17.00 -14.41 19.24
N PRO A 27 17.04 -14.20 17.91
CA PRO A 27 15.99 -14.68 17.02
C PRO A 27 15.84 -16.20 17.15
N ALA A 28 14.62 -16.71 16.93
CA ALA A 28 14.41 -18.14 16.84
C ALA A 28 15.30 -18.76 15.74
N ALA A 29 15.85 -19.96 16.00
CA ALA A 29 16.72 -20.64 15.04
C ALA A 29 16.08 -20.82 13.65
N ALA A 30 14.75 -20.99 13.59
CA ALA A 30 14.00 -21.08 12.34
C ALA A 30 14.08 -19.78 11.51
N THR A 31 14.16 -18.62 12.15
CA THR A 31 14.33 -17.33 11.47
C THR A 31 15.69 -17.26 10.78
N TRP A 32 16.74 -17.74 11.43
CA TRP A 32 18.08 -17.81 10.83
C TRP A 32 18.13 -18.78 9.66
N ALA A 33 17.50 -19.94 9.79
CA ALA A 33 17.38 -20.89 8.68
C ALA A 33 16.67 -20.27 7.47
N ALA A 34 15.54 -19.59 7.70
CA ALA A 34 14.79 -18.93 6.62
C ALA A 34 15.61 -17.82 5.92
N ILE A 35 16.37 -17.02 6.68
CA ILE A 35 17.27 -15.99 6.12
C ILE A 35 18.38 -16.66 5.29
N ALA A 36 18.97 -17.75 5.80
CA ALA A 36 20.01 -18.48 5.08
C ALA A 36 19.50 -19.06 3.76
N ASP A 37 18.29 -19.64 3.76
CA ASP A 37 17.64 -20.16 2.56
C ASP A 37 17.35 -19.07 1.53
N GLN A 38 16.84 -17.92 1.99
CA GLN A 38 16.59 -16.77 1.10
C GLN A 38 17.91 -16.28 0.46
N LEU A 39 18.96 -16.09 1.26
CA LEU A 39 20.25 -15.64 0.76
C LEU A 39 20.89 -16.65 -0.19
N ALA A 40 20.74 -17.95 0.06
CA ALA A 40 21.20 -18.99 -0.85
C ALA A 40 20.48 -18.91 -2.21
N GLY A 41 19.16 -18.66 -2.21
CA GLY A 41 18.39 -18.44 -3.43
C GLY A 41 18.85 -17.22 -4.22
N GLU A 42 19.05 -16.08 -3.55
CA GLU A 42 19.55 -14.85 -4.18
C GLU A 42 20.96 -15.05 -4.77
N LEU A 43 21.85 -15.73 -4.04
CA LEU A 43 23.19 -16.06 -4.52
C LEU A 43 23.15 -16.96 -5.76
N ALA A 44 22.26 -17.96 -5.78
CA ALA A 44 22.09 -18.85 -6.92
C ALA A 44 21.63 -18.08 -8.17
N VAL A 45 20.70 -17.13 -8.03
CA VAL A 45 20.27 -16.27 -9.14
C VAL A 45 21.43 -15.38 -9.62
N ALA A 46 22.15 -14.75 -8.69
CA ALA A 46 23.30 -13.90 -9.04
C ALA A 46 24.40 -14.67 -9.78
N GLN A 47 24.62 -15.94 -9.42
CA GLN A 47 25.58 -16.82 -10.11
C GLN A 47 25.07 -17.33 -11.47
N ALA A 48 23.77 -17.52 -11.63
CA ALA A 48 23.16 -17.99 -12.87
C ALA A 48 23.05 -16.87 -13.93
N LEU A 49 22.82 -15.62 -13.51
CA LEU A 49 22.69 -14.47 -14.40
C LEU A 49 23.81 -14.33 -15.46
N PRO A 50 25.11 -14.39 -15.12
CA PRO A 50 26.19 -14.29 -16.12
C PRO A 50 26.29 -15.53 -17.03
N GLN A 51 25.65 -16.64 -16.68
CA GLN A 51 25.59 -17.85 -17.49
C GLN A 51 24.41 -17.86 -18.46
N LEU A 52 23.52 -16.87 -18.37
CA LEU A 52 22.39 -16.78 -19.30
C LEU A 52 22.92 -16.51 -20.72
N PRO A 53 22.43 -17.24 -21.73
CA PRO A 53 22.81 -17.00 -23.10
C PRO A 53 22.38 -15.57 -23.50
N THR A 54 23.29 -14.84 -24.14
CA THR A 54 23.05 -13.46 -24.61
C THR A 54 22.24 -13.41 -25.90
N HIS A 55 21.78 -14.56 -26.41
CA HIS A 55 21.07 -14.64 -27.68
C HIS A 55 19.64 -14.12 -27.51
N GLU A 56 19.38 -12.93 -28.06
CA GLU A 56 18.03 -12.41 -28.22
C GLU A 56 17.27 -13.27 -29.25
N PRO A 57 16.05 -13.73 -28.96
CA PRO A 57 15.28 -14.49 -29.94
C PRO A 57 15.07 -13.66 -31.22
N ASP A 58 15.06 -14.32 -32.37
CA ASP A 58 14.79 -13.66 -33.65
C ASP A 58 13.38 -13.01 -33.65
N ALA A 59 13.22 -11.97 -34.46
CA ALA A 59 11.96 -11.23 -34.56
C ALA A 59 10.75 -12.13 -34.88
N ALA A 60 10.93 -13.18 -35.70
CA ALA A 60 9.85 -14.10 -36.03
C ALA A 60 9.44 -15.00 -34.85
N THR A 61 10.33 -15.24 -33.89
CA THR A 61 9.97 -15.90 -32.62
C THR A 61 9.10 -14.99 -31.75
N TRP A 62 9.42 -13.70 -31.67
CA TRP A 62 8.57 -12.73 -30.95
C TRP A 62 7.20 -12.54 -31.61
N GLU A 63 7.14 -12.44 -32.94
CA GLU A 63 5.88 -12.33 -33.69
C GLU A 63 4.97 -13.55 -33.46
N ARG A 64 5.54 -14.76 -33.40
CA ARG A 64 4.78 -15.98 -33.07
C ARG A 64 4.20 -15.96 -31.65
N VAL A 65 4.95 -15.43 -30.68
CA VAL A 65 4.46 -15.29 -29.30
C VAL A 65 3.35 -14.24 -29.24
N ALA A 66 3.53 -13.09 -29.89
CA ALA A 66 2.50 -12.04 -29.96
C ALA A 66 1.21 -12.57 -30.60
N ALA A 67 1.30 -13.22 -31.76
CA ALA A 67 0.14 -13.81 -32.42
C ALA A 67 -0.56 -14.86 -31.55
N ARG A 68 0.18 -15.66 -30.78
CA ARG A 68 -0.41 -16.63 -29.84
C ARG A 68 -1.14 -15.94 -28.70
N LEU A 69 -0.62 -14.83 -28.17
CA LEU A 69 -1.28 -14.05 -27.13
C LEU A 69 -2.54 -13.37 -27.66
N ASP A 70 -2.51 -12.84 -28.87
CA ASP A 70 -3.68 -12.25 -29.54
C ASP A 70 -4.78 -13.28 -29.79
N HIS A 71 -4.41 -14.52 -30.12
CA HIS A 71 -5.38 -15.63 -30.24
C HIS A 71 -6.00 -16.06 -28.90
N LEU A 72 -5.30 -15.85 -27.78
CA LEU A 72 -5.84 -16.10 -26.43
C LEU A 72 -6.66 -14.92 -25.90
N ALA A 73 -6.48 -13.73 -26.48
CA ALA A 73 -7.36 -12.59 -26.28
C ALA A 73 -8.69 -12.80 -27.03
N ALA A 74 -9.44 -13.84 -26.64
CA ALA A 74 -10.85 -13.93 -26.96
C ALA A 74 -11.57 -12.65 -26.47
N PRO A 75 -12.64 -12.18 -27.15
CA PRO A 75 -13.39 -11.02 -26.69
C PRO A 75 -13.81 -11.26 -25.24
N ALA A 76 -13.43 -10.32 -24.37
CA ALA A 76 -13.69 -10.41 -22.93
C ALA A 76 -15.14 -10.88 -22.71
N PRO A 77 -15.38 -11.92 -21.90
CA PRO A 77 -16.74 -12.35 -21.62
C PRO A 77 -17.47 -11.15 -21.03
N VAL A 78 -18.57 -10.74 -21.67
CA VAL A 78 -19.42 -9.66 -21.20
C VAL A 78 -19.91 -10.05 -19.81
N VAL A 79 -19.25 -9.53 -18.78
CA VAL A 79 -19.60 -9.79 -17.38
C VAL A 79 -20.92 -9.09 -17.13
N ARG A 80 -22.03 -9.82 -17.28
CA ARG A 80 -23.36 -9.30 -16.93
C ARG A 80 -23.38 -9.05 -15.42
N PRO A 81 -23.62 -7.81 -14.96
CA PRO A 81 -23.70 -7.53 -13.53
C PRO A 81 -24.95 -8.20 -12.96
N LEU A 82 -24.77 -9.29 -12.22
CA LEU A 82 -25.82 -10.03 -11.51
C LEU A 82 -26.40 -9.27 -10.30
N TRP A 83 -26.02 -8.01 -10.08
CA TRP A 83 -26.36 -7.23 -8.88
C TRP A 83 -27.34 -6.09 -9.17
N ARG A 84 -28.46 -6.40 -9.83
CA ARG A 84 -29.68 -5.58 -9.73
C ARG A 84 -30.78 -6.39 -9.06
N ARG A 85 -30.60 -6.66 -7.77
CA ARG A 85 -31.70 -7.09 -6.89
C ARG A 85 -32.08 -5.88 -6.02
N PRO A 86 -33.17 -5.16 -6.32
CA PRO A 86 -33.63 -4.07 -5.48
C PRO A 86 -34.22 -4.68 -4.20
N TRP A 87 -33.52 -4.54 -3.09
CA TRP A 87 -34.03 -4.93 -1.78
C TRP A 87 -34.86 -3.75 -1.23
N PRO A 88 -36.17 -3.91 -0.96
CA PRO A 88 -36.95 -2.84 -0.35
C PRO A 88 -36.54 -2.67 1.12
N VAL A 89 -35.76 -1.62 1.38
CA VAL A 89 -35.52 -1.12 2.73
C VAL A 89 -36.76 -0.36 3.19
N ARG A 90 -37.73 -1.02 3.82
CA ARG A 90 -38.67 -0.37 4.75
C ARG A 90 -39.14 -1.32 5.85
N LEU A 91 -39.17 -0.77 7.07
CA LEU A 91 -39.76 -1.23 8.33
C LEU A 91 -38.95 -2.22 9.19
N GLY A 92 -38.19 -1.66 10.15
CA GLY A 92 -37.64 -2.44 11.26
C GLY A 92 -36.77 -1.65 12.24
N LEU A 93 -37.05 -0.36 12.51
CA LEU A 93 -36.18 0.49 13.35
C LEU A 93 -36.73 0.80 14.75
N ALA A 94 -37.89 0.28 15.15
CA ALA A 94 -38.43 0.53 16.49
C ALA A 94 -38.04 -0.54 17.54
N ALA A 95 -37.86 -1.80 17.14
CA ALA A 95 -37.64 -2.90 18.08
C ALA A 95 -36.18 -3.07 18.54
N THR A 96 -35.21 -2.57 17.77
CA THR A 96 -33.78 -2.77 18.04
C THR A 96 -33.24 -1.91 19.18
N VAL A 97 -33.81 -0.72 19.41
CA VAL A 97 -33.39 0.18 20.50
C VAL A 97 -33.79 -0.39 21.88
N LEU A 98 -34.96 -1.01 21.99
CA LEU A 98 -35.41 -1.65 23.23
C LEU A 98 -34.64 -2.94 23.56
N LEU A 99 -34.27 -3.73 22.55
CA LEU A 99 -33.44 -4.92 22.74
C LEU A 99 -32.00 -4.58 23.16
N LEU A 100 -31.42 -3.51 22.61
CA LEU A 100 -30.07 -3.07 23.00
C LEU A 100 -30.01 -2.51 24.44
N LEU A 101 -31.07 -1.84 24.91
CA LEU A 101 -31.14 -1.34 26.29
C LEU A 101 -31.39 -2.46 27.32
N ALA A 102 -32.22 -3.46 26.99
CA ALA A 102 -32.46 -4.59 27.89
C ALA A 102 -31.24 -5.53 28.00
N VAL A 103 -30.49 -5.75 26.90
CA VAL A 103 -29.28 -6.58 26.90
C VAL A 103 -28.09 -5.86 27.56
N GLY A 104 -27.99 -4.53 27.41
CA GLY A 104 -26.90 -3.74 28.00
C GLY A 104 -26.89 -3.69 29.53
N VAL A 105 -28.07 -3.71 30.18
CA VAL A 105 -28.17 -3.69 31.65
C VAL A 105 -27.98 -5.10 32.24
N GLY A 106 -28.46 -6.15 31.56
CA GLY A 106 -28.31 -7.54 32.00
C GLY A 106 -26.88 -8.07 31.97
N GLN A 107 -26.08 -7.71 30.94
CA GLN A 107 -24.70 -8.19 30.83
C GLN A 107 -23.73 -7.58 31.87
N ARG A 108 -24.08 -6.44 32.46
CA ARG A 108 -23.23 -5.79 33.46
C ARG A 108 -23.33 -6.42 34.85
N TRP A 109 -24.40 -7.16 35.14
CA TRP A 109 -24.62 -7.82 36.44
C TRP A 109 -24.30 -9.33 36.46
N LEU A 110 -24.29 -10.03 35.31
CA LEU A 110 -24.02 -11.47 35.23
C LEU A 110 -22.72 -11.85 34.47
N GLY A 111 -21.90 -10.88 34.08
CA GLY A 111 -20.61 -11.13 33.41
C GLY A 111 -19.53 -11.65 34.36
N GLY A 112 -19.62 -12.93 34.74
CA GLY A 112 -18.50 -13.68 35.30
C GLY A 112 -17.25 -13.55 34.42
N ARG A 113 -16.09 -13.50 35.07
CA ARG A 113 -14.77 -13.42 34.42
C ARG A 113 -14.61 -14.60 33.45
N ALA A 114 -14.87 -14.37 32.17
CA ALA A 114 -14.41 -15.24 31.12
C ALA A 114 -12.89 -15.10 31.06
N THR A 115 -12.20 -16.17 31.44
CA THR A 115 -10.79 -16.41 31.11
C THR A 115 -10.64 -16.26 29.60
N ALA A 116 -9.98 -15.19 29.18
CA ALA A 116 -9.62 -15.00 27.79
C ALA A 116 -8.73 -16.18 27.34
N PRO A 117 -8.98 -16.80 26.18
CA PRO A 117 -7.96 -17.63 25.56
C PRO A 117 -6.70 -16.77 25.37
N PRO A 118 -5.49 -17.32 25.57
CA PRO A 118 -4.26 -16.57 25.39
C PRO A 118 -4.27 -15.98 23.98
N LEU A 119 -4.35 -14.66 23.93
CA LEU A 119 -4.17 -13.90 22.71
C LEU A 119 -2.78 -14.27 22.23
N ALA A 120 -2.72 -15.02 21.13
CA ALA A 120 -1.50 -15.14 20.34
C ALA A 120 -1.16 -13.71 19.92
N VAL A 121 -0.31 -13.06 20.72
CA VAL A 121 0.30 -11.81 20.38
C VAL A 121 1.11 -12.12 19.13
N ALA A 122 0.57 -11.69 17.98
CA ALA A 122 1.32 -11.67 16.75
C ALA A 122 2.67 -11.01 17.09
N PRO A 123 3.80 -11.66 16.78
CA PRO A 123 5.10 -11.10 17.11
C PRO A 123 5.15 -9.68 16.51
N PRO A 124 5.71 -8.70 17.25
CA PRO A 124 6.04 -7.43 16.63
C PRO A 124 6.94 -7.75 15.45
N VAL A 125 6.46 -7.48 14.24
CA VAL A 125 7.25 -7.60 13.02
C VAL A 125 8.55 -6.86 13.32
N PRO A 126 9.71 -7.54 13.37
CA PRO A 126 10.97 -6.84 13.61
C PRO A 126 11.07 -5.80 12.52
N ALA A 127 11.17 -4.54 12.93
CA ALA A 127 11.53 -3.47 12.04
C ALA A 127 12.86 -3.92 11.43
N ALA A 128 12.81 -4.36 10.17
CA ALA A 128 14.00 -4.57 9.38
C ALA A 128 14.87 -3.35 9.60
N ALA A 129 16.10 -3.57 10.10
CA ALA A 129 17.08 -2.52 10.16
C ALA A 129 17.06 -1.86 8.77
N PRO A 130 16.83 -0.53 8.69
CA PRO A 130 16.78 0.12 7.41
C PRO A 130 18.15 -0.11 6.78
N VAL A 131 18.18 -0.90 5.72
CA VAL A 131 19.09 -0.57 4.64
C VAL A 131 18.80 0.90 4.41
N LEU A 132 19.75 1.77 4.75
CA LEU A 132 19.79 3.17 4.33
C LEU A 132 19.93 3.20 2.80
N ALA A 133 19.06 2.50 2.06
CA ALA A 133 18.38 3.15 0.98
C ALA A 133 17.69 4.32 1.66
N ALA A 134 18.37 5.47 1.64
CA ALA A 134 17.75 6.73 1.96
C ALA A 134 16.39 6.67 1.27
N LEU A 135 15.31 6.58 2.06
CA LEU A 135 13.98 6.66 1.48
C LEU A 135 14.04 7.93 0.64
N PRO A 136 13.73 7.85 -0.67
CA PRO A 136 13.80 9.03 -1.51
C PRO A 136 13.04 10.13 -0.77
N PRO A 137 13.65 11.32 -0.61
CA PRO A 137 12.96 12.45 0.02
C PRO A 137 11.59 12.58 -0.64
N PRO A 138 10.55 13.04 0.08
CA PRO A 138 9.19 13.11 -0.47
C PRO A 138 9.29 13.79 -1.83
N ALA A 139 9.13 12.97 -2.88
CA ALA A 139 9.57 13.37 -4.19
C ALA A 139 8.76 14.61 -4.60
N ALA A 140 9.37 15.47 -5.42
CA ALA A 140 8.61 16.45 -6.18
C ALA A 140 7.41 15.77 -6.86
N PRO A 141 6.32 16.49 -7.17
CA PRO A 141 5.22 15.94 -7.97
C PRO A 141 5.79 15.12 -9.14
N ASP A 142 5.29 13.90 -9.30
CA ASP A 142 5.80 12.97 -10.31
C ASP A 142 5.53 13.57 -11.69
N PRO A 143 6.56 13.83 -12.52
CA PRO A 143 6.36 14.45 -13.83
C PRO A 143 5.41 13.62 -14.70
N LEU A 144 5.39 12.30 -14.55
CA LEU A 144 4.51 11.41 -15.30
C LEU A 144 3.03 11.62 -14.91
N GLU A 145 2.79 11.94 -13.64
CA GLU A 145 1.44 12.20 -13.15
C GLU A 145 0.88 13.54 -13.65
N MET A 146 1.73 14.57 -13.70
CA MET A 146 1.36 15.85 -14.31
C MET A 146 1.04 15.69 -15.81
N GLU A 147 1.83 14.88 -16.53
CA GLU A 147 1.60 14.61 -17.94
C GLU A 147 0.29 13.86 -18.18
N GLY A 148 -0.03 12.86 -17.36
CA GLY A 148 -1.30 12.13 -17.43
C GLY A 148 -2.52 13.03 -17.18
N GLU A 149 -2.41 13.99 -16.25
CA GLU A 149 -3.49 14.95 -16.01
C GLU A 149 -3.65 15.96 -17.14
N ALA A 150 -2.55 16.47 -17.68
CA ALA A 150 -2.57 17.35 -18.84
C ALA A 150 -3.18 16.65 -20.07
N PHE A 151 -2.89 15.36 -20.27
CA PHE A 151 -3.48 14.54 -21.32
C PHE A 151 -5.01 14.46 -21.18
N ILE A 152 -5.51 14.21 -19.95
CA ILE A 152 -6.94 14.14 -19.66
C ILE A 152 -7.61 15.49 -19.94
N ASP A 153 -7.02 16.60 -19.48
CA ASP A 153 -7.58 17.94 -19.66
C ASP A 153 -7.60 18.36 -21.14
N ALA A 154 -6.54 18.04 -21.89
CA ALA A 154 -6.47 18.26 -23.34
C ALA A 154 -7.58 17.49 -24.07
N HIS A 155 -7.79 16.22 -23.73
CA HIS A 155 -8.85 15.41 -24.35
C HIS A 155 -10.25 15.90 -24.00
N CYS A 156 -10.48 16.37 -22.78
CA CYS A 156 -11.76 16.98 -22.41
C CYS A 156 -12.10 18.25 -23.20
N THR A 157 -11.09 18.95 -23.71
CA THR A 157 -11.31 20.10 -24.61
C THR A 157 -11.80 19.64 -25.98
N SER A 158 -11.32 18.47 -26.46
CA SER A 158 -11.72 17.89 -27.75
C SER A 158 -13.02 17.09 -27.71
N LEU A 159 -13.35 16.45 -26.57
CA LEU A 159 -14.45 15.50 -26.40
C LEU A 159 -15.32 15.89 -25.18
N PRO A 160 -16.05 17.02 -25.24
CA PRO A 160 -16.75 17.58 -24.08
C PRO A 160 -17.90 16.70 -23.57
N THR A 161 -18.50 15.87 -24.44
CA THR A 161 -19.62 14.99 -24.09
C THR A 161 -19.21 13.89 -23.11
N VAL A 162 -18.04 13.28 -23.28
CA VAL A 162 -17.53 12.23 -22.39
C VAL A 162 -17.18 12.81 -21.02
N CYS A 163 -16.55 13.99 -20.98
CA CYS A 163 -16.17 14.65 -19.73
C CYS A 163 -17.35 15.23 -18.94
N GLN A 164 -18.51 15.40 -19.57
CA GLN A 164 -19.76 15.76 -18.90
C GLN A 164 -20.52 14.54 -18.35
N SER A 165 -20.05 13.32 -18.62
CA SER A 165 -20.66 12.13 -18.03
C SER A 165 -20.49 12.13 -16.50
N GLY A 166 -21.52 11.68 -15.79
CA GLY A 166 -21.49 11.66 -14.32
C GLY A 166 -20.38 10.75 -13.76
N GLU A 167 -20.06 9.66 -14.47
CA GLU A 167 -18.99 8.73 -14.10
C GLU A 167 -17.61 9.38 -14.22
N PHE A 168 -17.33 10.05 -15.35
CA PHE A 168 -16.08 10.77 -15.53
C PHE A 168 -15.90 11.87 -14.49
N GLN A 169 -16.95 12.66 -14.22
CA GLN A 169 -16.91 13.71 -13.20
C GLN A 169 -16.66 13.15 -11.79
N GLN A 170 -17.27 12.00 -11.47
CA GLN A 170 -17.06 11.33 -10.19
C GLN A 170 -15.61 10.86 -10.05
N LEU A 171 -15.03 10.24 -11.08
CA LEU A 171 -13.62 9.81 -11.07
C LEU A 171 -12.67 11.01 -11.00
N ARG A 172 -12.97 12.10 -11.71
CA ARG A 172 -12.16 13.33 -11.63
C ARG A 172 -12.18 13.94 -10.24
N ALA A 173 -13.35 14.00 -9.60
CA ALA A 173 -13.48 14.44 -8.21
C ALA A 173 -12.70 13.53 -7.25
N GLN A 174 -12.74 12.20 -7.44
CA GLN A 174 -11.95 11.26 -6.65
C GLN A 174 -10.44 11.49 -6.81
N LEU A 175 -9.97 11.73 -8.03
CA LEU A 175 -8.56 12.03 -8.28
C LEU A 175 -8.12 13.28 -7.51
N THR A 176 -8.91 14.36 -7.55
CA THR A 176 -8.62 15.60 -6.82
C THR A 176 -8.54 15.37 -5.31
N VAL A 177 -9.45 14.57 -4.74
CA VAL A 177 -9.40 14.22 -3.31
C VAL A 177 -8.12 13.45 -2.98
N LEU A 178 -7.71 12.50 -3.82
CA LEU A 178 -6.48 11.72 -3.61
C LEU A 178 -5.22 12.59 -3.74
N GLN A 179 -5.19 13.53 -4.68
CA GLN A 179 -4.10 14.51 -4.80
C GLN A 179 -3.96 15.37 -3.53
N GLN A 180 -5.09 15.87 -3.00
CA GLN A 180 -5.08 16.66 -1.77
C GLN A 180 -4.61 15.83 -0.57
N GLN A 181 -5.05 14.57 -0.48
CA GLN A 181 -4.60 13.65 0.56
C GLN A 181 -3.08 13.41 0.48
N GLU A 182 -2.53 13.27 -0.72
CA GLU A 182 -1.10 13.11 -0.92
C GLU A 182 -0.31 14.34 -0.47
N GLN A 183 -0.76 15.55 -0.86
CA GLN A 183 -0.14 16.80 -0.43
C GLN A 183 -0.12 16.91 1.10
N GLN A 184 -1.21 16.51 1.76
CA GLN A 184 -1.27 16.49 3.21
C GLN A 184 -0.29 15.48 3.83
N LEU A 185 -0.15 14.28 3.26
CA LEU A 185 0.82 13.27 3.71
C LEU A 185 2.27 13.75 3.51
N ARG A 186 2.56 14.45 2.40
CA ARG A 186 3.86 15.06 2.14
C ARG A 186 4.19 16.13 3.17
N ALA A 187 3.24 17.03 3.47
CA ALA A 187 3.43 18.05 4.50
C ALA A 187 3.68 17.43 5.89
N GLN A 188 2.94 16.37 6.24
CA GLN A 188 3.17 15.63 7.49
C GLN A 188 4.54 14.97 7.53
N THR A 189 5.00 14.43 6.40
CA THR A 189 6.33 13.82 6.27
C THR A 189 7.44 14.85 6.42
N GLN A 190 7.28 16.05 5.86
CA GLN A 190 8.23 17.16 6.04
C GLN A 190 8.30 17.63 7.49
N GLN A 191 7.16 17.69 8.19
CA GLN A 191 7.09 18.16 9.58
C GLN A 191 7.57 17.12 10.60
N ARG A 192 7.29 15.84 10.38
CA ARG A 192 7.47 14.77 11.38
C ARG A 192 8.51 13.70 11.00
N GLY A 193 9.08 13.80 9.80
CA GLY A 193 9.96 12.78 9.23
C GLY A 193 9.19 11.59 8.62
N ALA A 194 9.90 10.78 7.84
CA ALA A 194 9.36 9.62 7.14
C ALA A 194 9.09 8.46 8.11
N THR A 195 7.91 8.44 8.72
CA THR A 195 7.46 7.30 9.53
C THR A 195 6.93 6.16 8.63
N PRO A 196 7.09 4.88 9.02
CA PRO A 196 6.65 3.75 8.20
C PRO A 196 5.15 3.74 7.91
N GLN A 197 4.33 4.35 8.79
CA GLN A 197 2.89 4.49 8.58
C GLN A 197 2.55 5.52 7.51
N LEU A 198 3.27 6.65 7.47
CA LEU A 198 3.07 7.69 6.45
C LEU A 198 3.49 7.17 5.06
N VAL A 199 4.61 6.46 4.98
CA VAL A 199 5.10 5.85 3.73
C VAL A 199 4.08 4.84 3.19
N ARG A 200 3.53 3.96 4.03
CA ARG A 200 2.49 3.00 3.61
C ARG A 200 1.24 3.70 3.09
N ARG A 201 0.80 4.77 3.76
CA ARG A 201 -0.35 5.57 3.31
C ARG A 201 -0.07 6.27 1.99
N GLN A 202 1.14 6.77 1.80
CA GLN A 202 1.53 7.42 0.55
C GLN A 202 1.51 6.43 -0.62
N VAL A 203 2.09 5.24 -0.45
CA VAL A 203 2.02 4.17 -1.47
C VAL A 203 0.57 3.80 -1.81
N GLN A 204 -0.30 3.66 -0.81
CA GLN A 204 -1.72 3.37 -1.03
C GLN A 204 -2.42 4.47 -1.83
N VAL A 205 -2.11 5.74 -1.56
CA VAL A 205 -2.66 6.88 -2.31
C VAL A 205 -2.15 6.85 -3.75
N THR A 206 -0.86 6.65 -3.98
CA THR A 206 -0.27 6.56 -5.33
C THR A 206 -0.91 5.45 -6.16
N ILE A 207 -1.09 4.25 -5.59
CA ILE A 207 -1.76 3.14 -6.28
C ILE A 207 -3.20 3.51 -6.66
N ARG A 208 -3.94 4.14 -5.75
CA ARG A 208 -5.32 4.56 -6.03
C ARG A 208 -5.38 5.63 -7.11
N LYS A 209 -4.47 6.61 -7.10
CA LYS A 209 -4.37 7.65 -8.14
C LYS A 209 -4.12 7.00 -9.51
N ALA A 210 -3.12 6.13 -9.62
CA ALA A 210 -2.82 5.42 -10.86
C ALA A 210 -4.02 4.63 -11.38
N SER A 211 -4.76 3.95 -10.49
CA SER A 211 -5.98 3.24 -10.85
C SER A 211 -7.07 4.18 -11.40
N VAL A 212 -7.36 5.29 -10.72
CA VAL A 212 -8.38 6.26 -11.15
C VAL A 212 -7.99 6.93 -12.47
N THR A 213 -6.72 7.31 -12.63
CA THR A 213 -6.21 7.90 -13.87
C THR A 213 -6.34 6.93 -15.04
N ARG A 214 -6.06 5.64 -14.82
CA ARG A 214 -6.27 4.60 -15.85
C ARG A 214 -7.73 4.51 -16.28
N GLU A 215 -8.67 4.48 -15.34
CA GLU A 215 -10.11 4.43 -15.65
C GLU A 215 -10.55 5.69 -16.42
N LEU A 216 -10.08 6.88 -16.03
CA LEU A 216 -10.36 8.12 -16.75
C LEU A 216 -9.86 8.07 -18.20
N ILE A 217 -8.65 7.54 -18.43
CA ILE A 217 -8.09 7.37 -19.77
C ILE A 217 -8.89 6.35 -20.58
N GLN A 218 -9.33 5.25 -19.96
CA GLN A 218 -10.14 4.24 -20.65
C GLN A 218 -11.47 4.82 -21.14
N LEU A 219 -12.13 5.64 -20.33
CA LEU A 219 -13.38 6.33 -20.73
C LEU A 219 -13.17 7.34 -21.87
N LEU A 220 -11.96 7.89 -22.01
CA LEU A 220 -11.63 8.83 -23.10
C LEU A 220 -11.33 8.14 -24.43
N ILE A 221 -10.92 6.87 -24.40
CA ILE A 221 -10.53 6.10 -25.60
C ILE A 221 -11.69 5.19 -26.07
N SER A 222 -12.65 4.87 -25.20
CA SER A 222 -13.86 4.09 -25.51
C SER A 222 -14.90 4.88 -26.30
#